data_AF-A0A6G0TET9-F1
#
_entry.id   AF-A0A6G0TET9-F1
#
_cell.length_a   1.000
_cell.length_b   1.000
_cell.length_c   1.000
_cell.angle_alpha   90.00
_cell.angle_beta   90.00
_cell.angle_gamma   90.00
#
_symmetry.space_group_name_H-M   'P 1'
#
loop_
_entity.id
_entity.type
_entity.pdbx_description
1 polymer ?
#
loop_
_entity_poly.entity_id
_entity_poly.type
_entity_poly.pdbx_seq_one_letter_code
_entity_poly.pdbx_strand_id
1 'polypeptide(L)'
;MKSVFVHNRPTGHCSCSPRFIAQRNGFVLYSNTHWTGFKMYTGINPDSDSVAVGLRVKDSMDGIHYVGPPDCLRNLPMPMITLAKKFEDFVKNNSQDWRIWRNMIIRMNEDGEVMVSIVINQHLLDNDQLSNIKCSISEWSKKNITENVVSLYFQVHGEKTLADCIGTTIEAELLWGQKYIVEKLLNLSLEISPATYFRLNSLGAEELCKVVADLADVNENTTVLDLFCGSGCLALTLAKKCKQVVGIELIKANIMDAKRNAEINGIVNCEFIAGRTEDILDSVLNKLKGCNVTVIMDPPLTGVSTGLVRTLRKFKEAINLIYVCSNHKLPLKNLLDFSSVVRYWQKPIDTDPFLPLRIVPIDMCPHTLRSELVLHFKRFCVDDILSTKNDRPSKIYNNRKFRTKFNPRTSETVTSNIQPSTSGVGGLLDYLKKIEERAYQEGLAKGLERKAFQMGYSRGLQCATAANDDDKFKNNTSTNSDQ
;
A
#
# COMPACT_ATOMS: atom_id res chain seq x y z
N MET A 1 10.31 -8.59 -24.41
CA MET A 1 11.39 -7.88 -23.69
C MET A 1 12.73 -8.40 -24.18
N LYS A 2 13.73 -7.52 -24.40
CA LYS A 2 15.16 -7.89 -24.39
C LYS A 2 15.80 -7.07 -23.27
N SER A 3 16.65 -7.69 -22.46
CA SER A 3 17.46 -6.98 -21.48
C SER A 3 18.55 -6.18 -22.20
N VAL A 4 18.38 -4.87 -22.30
CA VAL A 4 19.42 -3.95 -22.78
C VAL A 4 20.32 -3.63 -21.58
N PHE A 5 21.45 -4.32 -21.50
CA PHE A 5 22.48 -4.00 -20.51
C PHE A 5 23.18 -2.70 -20.91
N VAL A 6 22.92 -1.62 -20.17
CA VAL A 6 23.71 -0.38 -20.27
C VAL A 6 24.81 -0.41 -19.22
N HIS A 7 26.05 -0.62 -19.66
CA HIS A 7 27.25 -0.55 -18.81
C HIS A 7 27.67 0.92 -18.59
N ASN A 8 26.88 1.67 -17.82
CA ASN A 8 27.37 2.93 -17.25
C ASN A 8 28.18 2.60 -15.98
N ARG A 9 29.50 2.82 -16.02
CA ARG A 9 30.35 2.81 -14.83
C ARG A 9 30.05 4.07 -14.00
N PRO A 10 29.66 3.98 -12.73
CA PRO A 10 29.70 5.12 -11.83
C PRO A 10 31.15 5.29 -11.34
N THR A 11 31.91 6.18 -11.97
CA THR A 11 33.09 6.77 -11.33
C THR A 11 32.63 7.85 -10.36
N GLY A 12 32.08 7.42 -9.22
CA GLY A 12 31.65 8.27 -8.11
C GLY A 12 32.01 7.59 -6.80
N HIS A 13 32.54 8.35 -5.84
CA HIS A 13 33.05 7.77 -4.60
C HIS A 13 31.93 7.14 -3.76
N CYS A 14 32.17 5.93 -3.27
CA CYS A 14 31.25 5.24 -2.38
C CYS A 14 31.31 5.90 -0.98
N SER A 15 30.23 6.55 -0.56
CA SER A 15 30.07 6.98 0.83
C SER A 15 29.68 5.75 1.67
N CYS A 16 30.66 5.16 2.34
CA CYS A 16 30.46 3.94 3.13
C CYS A 16 29.73 4.23 4.45
N SER A 17 28.40 4.09 4.44
CA SER A 17 27.63 3.97 5.68
C SER A 17 27.79 2.56 6.29
N PRO A 18 27.97 2.41 7.62
CA PRO A 18 28.01 1.10 8.28
C PRO A 18 26.71 0.28 8.21
N ARG A 19 25.64 0.81 7.59
CA ARG A 19 24.26 0.28 7.65
C ARG A 19 23.85 -0.57 6.42
N PHE A 20 24.79 -1.05 5.60
CA PHE A 20 24.51 -1.59 4.26
C PHE A 20 24.93 -3.06 4.10
N ILE A 21 24.02 -3.97 3.69
CA ILE A 21 24.35 -5.39 3.44
C ILE A 21 24.74 -5.66 1.97
N ALA A 22 23.93 -5.23 1.00
CA ALA A 22 24.30 -5.29 -0.42
C ALA A 22 23.35 -4.46 -1.29
N GLN A 23 23.90 -3.85 -2.35
CA GLN A 23 23.13 -3.57 -3.57
C GLN A 23 23.45 -4.69 -4.56
N ARG A 24 22.43 -5.43 -5.01
CA ARG A 24 22.60 -6.43 -6.08
C ARG A 24 21.38 -6.39 -6.99
N ASN A 25 21.59 -6.11 -8.27
CA ASN A 25 20.56 -6.09 -9.32
C ASN A 25 19.34 -5.18 -9.03
N GLY A 26 19.54 -4.03 -8.38
CA GLY A 26 18.46 -3.05 -8.12
C GLY A 26 17.58 -3.34 -6.91
N PHE A 27 17.92 -4.34 -6.09
CA PHE A 27 17.34 -4.50 -4.75
C PHE A 27 18.17 -3.74 -3.73
N VAL A 28 17.49 -2.99 -2.86
CA VAL A 28 18.06 -2.38 -1.65
C VAL A 28 17.54 -3.17 -0.45
N LEU A 29 18.46 -3.73 0.34
CA LEU A 29 18.15 -4.57 1.50
C LEU A 29 18.73 -3.94 2.76
N TYR A 30 17.86 -3.58 3.70
CA TYR A 30 18.24 -3.02 5.00
C TYR A 30 18.22 -4.09 6.08
N SER A 31 19.27 -4.14 6.89
CA SER A 31 19.35 -4.99 8.10
C SER A 31 18.85 -4.29 9.36
N ASN A 32 18.57 -2.99 9.29
CA ASN A 32 18.14 -2.17 10.39
C ASN A 32 16.87 -1.40 10.00
N THR A 33 15.95 -1.23 10.95
CA THR A 33 14.59 -0.72 10.72
C THR A 33 14.21 0.17 11.89
N HIS A 34 14.00 1.46 11.65
CA HIS A 34 13.37 2.32 12.65
C HIS A 34 11.86 2.19 12.51
N TRP A 35 11.17 1.57 13.47
CA TRP A 35 9.73 1.31 13.37
C TRP A 35 8.90 2.43 14.01
N THR A 36 8.14 3.15 13.18
CA THR A 36 7.37 4.33 13.60
C THR A 36 6.00 4.02 14.20
N GLY A 37 5.52 2.77 14.09
CA GLY A 37 4.17 2.43 14.51
C GLY A 37 3.87 0.93 14.53
N PHE A 38 3.30 0.45 15.64
CA PHE A 38 2.67 -0.87 15.74
C PHE A 38 1.35 -0.79 16.50
N LYS A 39 0.45 -1.72 16.20
CA LYS A 39 -0.84 -1.92 16.86
C LYS A 39 -0.83 -3.26 17.59
N MET A 40 -0.74 -3.21 18.91
CA MET A 40 -0.74 -4.38 19.78
C MET A 40 -2.18 -4.70 20.18
N TYR A 41 -2.71 -5.83 19.73
CA TYR A 41 -4.07 -6.26 20.04
C TYR A 41 -4.12 -6.89 21.42
N THR A 42 -5.23 -6.67 22.14
CA THR A 42 -5.59 -7.53 23.27
C THR A 42 -6.25 -8.80 22.74
N GLY A 43 -5.96 -9.95 23.34
CA GLY A 43 -6.55 -11.23 22.95
C GLY A 43 -6.21 -12.34 23.93
N ILE A 44 -6.32 -13.58 23.47
CA ILE A 44 -5.86 -14.77 24.21
C ILE A 44 -4.57 -15.28 23.58
N ASN A 45 -3.56 -15.58 24.40
CA ASN A 45 -2.37 -16.28 23.97
C ASN A 45 -2.67 -17.79 23.86
N PRO A 46 -2.52 -18.40 22.66
CA PRO A 46 -2.89 -19.81 22.44
C PRO A 46 -2.00 -20.81 23.20
N ASP A 47 -0.79 -20.41 23.62
CA ASP A 47 0.14 -21.30 24.33
C ASP A 47 -0.10 -21.32 25.85
N SER A 48 -0.81 -20.32 26.39
CA SER A 48 -1.03 -20.15 27.84
C SER A 48 -2.50 -20.00 28.25
N ASP A 49 -3.43 -20.07 27.29
CA ASP A 49 -4.89 -19.85 27.42
C ASP A 49 -5.26 -18.68 28.35
N SER A 50 -4.53 -17.58 28.21
CA SER A 50 -4.64 -16.41 29.09
C SER A 50 -4.58 -15.10 28.30
N VAL A 51 -5.13 -14.05 28.90
CA VAL A 51 -5.19 -12.71 28.29
C VAL A 51 -3.78 -12.21 27.98
N ALA A 52 -3.57 -11.69 26.77
CA ALA A 52 -2.29 -11.20 26.29
C ALA A 52 -2.42 -9.91 25.47
N VAL A 53 -1.34 -9.13 25.40
CA VAL A 53 -1.20 -7.93 24.56
C VAL A 53 0.00 -8.08 23.64
N GLY A 54 -0.25 -8.07 22.34
CA GLY A 54 0.79 -8.32 21.36
C GLY A 54 0.26 -8.41 19.94
N LEU A 55 0.70 -9.40 19.17
CA LEU A 55 0.48 -9.44 17.73
C LEU A 55 -0.49 -10.56 17.34
N ARG A 56 -1.47 -10.21 16.50
CA ARG A 56 -2.56 -11.08 16.07
C ARG A 56 -2.03 -12.21 15.18
N VAL A 57 -2.12 -13.45 15.67
CA VAL A 57 -1.58 -14.66 15.02
C VAL A 57 -2.59 -15.28 14.05
N LYS A 58 -3.87 -15.27 14.44
CA LYS A 58 -4.96 -15.89 13.68
C LYS A 58 -6.29 -15.19 13.96
N ASP A 59 -7.10 -15.07 12.90
CA ASP A 59 -8.53 -14.77 13.02
C ASP A 59 -9.30 -16.05 13.36
N SER A 60 -9.98 -16.09 14.51
CA SER A 60 -10.97 -17.15 14.79
C SER A 60 -12.35 -16.77 14.27
N MET A 61 -13.14 -17.78 13.91
CA MET A 61 -14.54 -17.56 13.53
C MET A 61 -15.43 -17.24 14.75
N ASP A 62 -14.94 -17.52 15.96
CA ASP A 62 -15.64 -17.35 17.24
C ASP A 62 -15.51 -15.92 17.81
N GLY A 63 -15.05 -14.97 17.01
CA GLY A 63 -14.81 -13.56 17.40
C GLY A 63 -13.56 -13.32 18.26
N ILE A 64 -13.01 -14.36 18.89
CA ILE A 64 -11.78 -14.26 19.71
C ILE A 64 -10.56 -13.93 18.84
N HIS A 65 -9.74 -13.01 19.30
CA HIS A 65 -8.44 -12.68 18.71
C HIS A 65 -7.34 -13.49 19.39
N TYR A 66 -6.63 -14.33 18.64
CA TYR A 66 -5.45 -15.03 19.15
C TYR A 66 -4.20 -14.16 18.98
N VAL A 67 -3.48 -13.95 20.07
CA VAL A 67 -2.43 -12.93 20.21
C VAL A 67 -1.15 -13.55 20.74
N GLY A 68 -0.08 -13.48 19.96
CA GLY A 68 1.26 -13.92 20.33
C GLY A 68 2.03 -12.79 21.04
N PRO A 69 2.99 -13.13 21.90
CA PRO A 69 3.71 -12.15 22.71
C PRO A 69 4.58 -11.22 21.83
N PRO A 70 4.78 -9.95 22.22
CA PRO A 70 5.34 -8.92 21.34
C PRO A 70 6.83 -9.16 21.00
N ASP A 71 7.57 -9.86 21.86
CA ASP A 71 8.97 -10.24 21.66
C ASP A 71 9.17 -11.39 20.66
N CYS A 72 8.10 -11.95 20.07
CA CYS A 72 8.24 -12.89 18.95
C CYS A 72 8.77 -12.23 17.66
N LEU A 73 8.65 -10.89 17.52
CA LEU A 73 9.22 -10.15 16.39
C LEU A 73 10.64 -9.68 16.68
N ARG A 74 11.60 -10.27 15.97
CA ARG A 74 13.04 -9.88 15.96
C ARG A 74 13.30 -8.37 15.81
N ASN A 75 12.43 -7.66 15.10
CA ASN A 75 12.68 -6.27 14.70
C ASN A 75 11.91 -5.24 15.55
N LEU A 76 11.06 -5.66 16.48
CA LEU A 76 10.22 -4.73 17.25
C LEU A 76 11.07 -3.97 18.30
N PRO A 77 11.00 -2.62 18.39
CA PRO A 77 11.79 -1.86 19.35
C PRO A 77 11.49 -2.26 20.80
N MET A 78 12.54 -2.36 21.62
CA MET A 78 12.42 -2.76 23.03
C MET A 78 11.43 -1.88 23.83
N PRO A 79 11.35 -0.55 23.65
CA PRO A 79 10.33 0.27 24.31
C PRO A 79 8.89 -0.18 23.99
N MET A 80 8.61 -0.59 22.74
CA MET A 80 7.29 -1.11 22.35
C MET A 80 6.99 -2.46 23.03
N ILE A 81 7.99 -3.35 23.11
CA ILE A 81 7.87 -4.65 23.83
C ILE A 81 7.58 -4.40 25.31
N THR A 82 8.34 -3.52 25.96
CA THR A 82 8.18 -3.19 27.39
C THR A 82 6.84 -2.53 27.69
N LEU A 83 6.39 -1.59 26.85
CA LEU A 83 5.09 -0.94 27.01
C LEU A 83 3.92 -1.92 26.80
N ALA A 84 4.00 -2.80 25.79
CA ALA A 84 2.98 -3.82 25.55
C ALA A 84 2.85 -4.78 26.74
N LYS A 85 3.96 -5.27 27.31
CA LYS A 85 3.93 -6.13 28.50
C LYS A 85 3.37 -5.42 29.74
N LYS A 86 3.79 -4.17 30.01
CA LYS A 86 3.22 -3.36 31.11
C LYS A 86 1.73 -3.06 30.93
N PHE A 87 1.23 -3.00 29.69
CA PHE A 87 -0.19 -2.84 29.40
C PHE A 87 -0.94 -4.17 29.53
N GLU A 88 -0.32 -5.31 29.22
CA GLU A 88 -0.86 -6.65 29.50
C GLU A 88 -1.12 -6.84 31.01
N ASP A 89 -0.14 -6.50 31.84
CA ASP A 89 -0.27 -6.55 33.31
C ASP A 89 -1.40 -5.62 33.79
N PHE A 90 -1.56 -4.44 33.19
CA PHE A 90 -2.65 -3.53 33.50
C PHE A 90 -4.01 -4.11 33.13
N VAL A 91 -4.17 -4.62 31.90
CA VAL A 91 -5.40 -5.27 31.42
C VAL A 91 -5.80 -6.44 32.34
N LYS A 92 -4.85 -7.30 32.72
CA LYS A 92 -5.06 -8.43 33.64
C LYS A 92 -5.55 -8.00 35.02
N ASN A 93 -5.09 -6.86 35.52
CA ASN A 93 -5.41 -6.36 36.87
C ASN A 93 -6.64 -5.43 36.93
N ASN A 94 -7.12 -4.89 35.81
CA ASN A 94 -8.11 -3.79 35.79
C ASN A 94 -9.44 -4.12 35.06
N SER A 95 -9.72 -5.37 34.69
CA SER A 95 -11.04 -5.75 34.16
C SER A 95 -11.43 -7.21 34.43
N GLN A 96 -12.72 -7.45 34.66
CA GLN A 96 -13.32 -8.78 34.60
C GLN A 96 -13.59 -9.25 33.16
N ASP A 97 -13.83 -8.33 32.21
CA ASP A 97 -13.84 -8.67 30.77
C ASP A 97 -12.73 -7.90 30.04
N TRP A 98 -11.73 -8.64 29.56
CA TRP A 98 -10.62 -8.09 28.79
C TRP A 98 -11.05 -7.51 27.44
N ARG A 99 -12.22 -7.90 26.90
CA ARG A 99 -12.75 -7.44 25.60
C ARG A 99 -13.04 -5.95 25.55
N ILE A 100 -13.15 -5.27 26.69
CA ILE A 100 -13.20 -3.80 26.76
C ILE A 100 -11.96 -3.20 26.08
N TRP A 101 -10.80 -3.80 26.29
CA TRP A 101 -9.53 -3.35 25.72
C TRP A 101 -9.38 -3.93 24.31
N ARG A 102 -9.43 -3.09 23.26
CA ARG A 102 -9.30 -3.55 21.87
C ARG A 102 -7.83 -3.68 21.45
N ASN A 103 -7.03 -2.63 21.68
CA ASN A 103 -5.62 -2.58 21.30
C ASN A 103 -4.90 -1.35 21.89
N MET A 104 -3.58 -1.40 21.88
CA MET A 104 -2.65 -0.30 22.15
C MET A 104 -1.88 0.02 20.87
N ILE A 105 -2.00 1.24 20.35
CA ILE A 105 -1.17 1.73 19.25
C ILE A 105 0.04 2.44 19.87
N ILE A 106 1.25 2.03 19.48
CA ILE A 106 2.51 2.64 19.93
C ILE A 106 3.22 3.18 18.70
N ARG A 107 3.58 4.48 18.70
CA ARG A 107 4.37 5.14 17.67
C ARG A 107 5.69 5.67 18.22
N MET A 108 6.71 5.77 17.37
CA MET A 108 8.04 6.30 17.71
C MET A 108 8.63 7.15 16.56
N ASN A 109 9.61 7.98 16.85
CA ASN A 109 10.46 8.73 15.90
C ASN A 109 11.95 8.39 16.08
N GLU A 110 12.83 8.81 15.15
CA GLU A 110 14.27 8.49 15.22
C GLU A 110 14.95 9.03 16.50
N ASP A 111 14.45 10.13 17.08
CA ASP A 111 14.91 10.68 18.37
C ASP A 111 14.55 9.82 19.58
N GLY A 112 13.65 8.83 19.43
CA GLY A 112 13.26 7.88 20.46
C GLY A 112 12.14 8.36 21.40
N GLU A 113 11.43 9.44 21.04
CA GLU A 113 10.15 9.80 21.66
C GLU A 113 9.08 8.77 21.30
N VAL A 114 8.12 8.55 22.21
CA VAL A 114 7.04 7.58 22.03
C VAL A 114 5.68 8.25 22.22
N MET A 115 4.75 7.96 21.32
CA MET A 115 3.32 8.27 21.47
C MET A 115 2.53 6.98 21.66
N VAL A 116 1.70 6.93 22.69
CA VAL A 116 0.80 5.81 22.98
C VAL A 116 -0.64 6.24 22.74
N SER A 117 -1.45 5.38 22.12
CA SER A 117 -2.91 5.53 22.07
C SER A 117 -3.58 4.21 22.48
N ILE A 118 -4.38 4.25 23.54
CA ILE A 118 -5.17 3.09 23.98
C ILE A 118 -6.54 3.14 23.31
N VAL A 119 -6.95 2.03 22.70
CA VAL A 119 -8.23 1.89 21.98
C VAL A 119 -9.10 0.87 22.69
N ILE A 120 -10.32 1.27 23.04
CA ILE A 120 -11.31 0.42 23.71
C ILE A 120 -12.57 0.23 22.85
N ASN A 121 -13.36 -0.80 23.17
CA ASN A 121 -14.65 -1.07 22.52
C ASN A 121 -15.79 -0.36 23.27
N GLN A 122 -16.56 0.50 22.58
CA GLN A 122 -17.57 1.36 23.20
C GLN A 122 -18.81 0.61 23.69
N HIS A 123 -19.24 -0.44 22.97
CA HIS A 123 -20.50 -1.15 23.18
C HIS A 123 -20.59 -1.95 24.49
N LEU A 124 -19.59 -1.83 25.36
CA LEU A 124 -19.48 -2.52 26.64
C LEU A 124 -19.54 -1.56 27.85
N LEU A 125 -19.72 -0.24 27.64
CA LEU A 125 -19.52 0.78 28.67
C LEU A 125 -20.57 1.90 28.67
N ASP A 126 -20.89 2.39 29.87
CA ASP A 126 -21.55 3.68 30.09
C ASP A 126 -20.54 4.85 30.25
N ASN A 127 -21.05 6.09 30.40
CA ASN A 127 -20.21 7.30 30.49
C ASN A 127 -19.38 7.39 31.79
N ASP A 128 -19.87 6.82 32.89
CA ASP A 128 -19.18 6.87 34.19
C ASP A 128 -18.08 5.81 34.23
N GLN A 129 -18.37 4.61 33.72
CA GLN A 129 -17.38 3.57 33.45
C GLN A 129 -16.29 4.05 32.48
N LEU A 130 -16.66 4.75 31.40
CA LEU A 130 -15.73 5.36 30.46
C LEU A 130 -14.80 6.37 31.15
N SER A 131 -15.36 7.21 32.04
CA SER A 131 -14.61 8.19 32.82
C SER A 131 -13.65 7.53 33.82
N ASN A 132 -14.12 6.51 34.52
CA ASN A 132 -13.29 5.69 35.42
C ASN A 132 -12.14 5.01 34.68
N ILE A 133 -12.38 4.45 33.49
CA ILE A 133 -11.35 3.85 32.64
C ILE A 133 -10.30 4.89 32.21
N LYS A 134 -10.70 6.10 31.80
CA LYS A 134 -9.76 7.19 31.50
C LYS A 134 -8.89 7.56 32.70
N CYS A 135 -9.47 7.60 33.90
CA CYS A 135 -8.73 7.83 35.15
C CYS A 135 -7.73 6.69 35.43
N SER A 136 -8.16 5.43 35.37
CA SER A 136 -7.29 4.26 35.58
C SER A 136 -6.13 4.19 34.58
N ILE A 137 -6.38 4.48 33.29
CA ILE A 137 -5.34 4.62 32.26
C ILE A 137 -4.36 5.74 32.63
N SER A 138 -4.88 6.91 33.03
CA SER A 138 -4.08 8.08 33.39
C SER A 138 -3.22 7.83 34.64
N GLU A 139 -3.71 7.08 35.62
CA GLU A 139 -2.93 6.67 36.79
C GLU A 139 -1.91 5.57 36.50
N TRP A 140 -2.28 4.54 35.74
CA TRP A 140 -1.35 3.50 35.32
C TRP A 140 -0.19 4.11 34.54
N SER A 141 -0.48 5.02 33.62
CA SER A 141 0.54 5.67 32.79
C SER A 141 1.58 6.39 33.65
N LYS A 142 1.15 7.29 34.55
CA LYS A 142 2.04 8.01 35.49
C LYS A 142 2.92 7.10 36.37
N LYS A 143 2.51 5.85 36.61
CA LYS A 143 3.23 4.87 37.45
C LYS A 143 4.15 3.93 36.65
N ASN A 144 3.83 3.67 35.38
CA ASN A 144 4.44 2.56 34.60
C ASN A 144 5.18 3.00 33.35
N ILE A 145 4.90 4.19 32.82
CA ILE A 145 5.48 4.68 31.58
C ILE A 145 6.86 5.32 31.84
N THR A 146 7.76 5.18 30.86
CA THR A 146 9.15 5.68 30.89
C THR A 146 9.24 7.11 30.34
N GLU A 147 10.29 7.85 30.74
CA GLU A 147 10.55 9.25 30.36
C GLU A 147 10.42 9.55 28.87
N ASN A 148 10.82 8.62 27.99
CA ASN A 148 10.70 8.74 26.54
C ASN A 148 9.27 8.85 25.98
N VAL A 149 8.23 8.54 26.75
CA VAL A 149 6.84 8.61 26.26
C VAL A 149 6.27 9.99 26.51
N VAL A 150 6.19 10.76 25.43
CA VAL A 150 5.84 12.18 25.46
C VAL A 150 4.35 12.45 25.29
N SER A 151 3.55 11.44 24.92
CA SER A 151 2.13 11.60 24.55
C SER A 151 1.29 10.37 24.89
N LEU A 152 0.13 10.59 25.53
CA LEU A 152 -0.89 9.57 25.77
C LEU A 152 -2.27 9.98 25.23
N TYR A 153 -2.79 9.13 24.36
CA TYR A 153 -4.10 9.26 23.73
C TYR A 153 -5.07 8.14 24.13
N PHE A 154 -6.35 8.45 24.03
CA PHE A 154 -7.48 7.56 24.25
C PHE A 154 -8.41 7.57 23.03
N GLN A 155 -8.89 6.39 22.64
CA GLN A 155 -9.75 6.21 21.48
C GLN A 155 -10.89 5.23 21.80
N VAL A 156 -12.07 5.55 21.28
CA VAL A 156 -13.30 4.80 21.50
C VAL A 156 -13.76 4.23 20.16
N HIS A 157 -13.80 2.90 20.05
CA HIS A 157 -14.24 2.20 18.84
C HIS A 157 -15.72 1.82 18.95
N GLY A 158 -16.56 2.48 18.16
CA GLY A 158 -17.99 2.17 18.02
C GLY A 158 -18.28 1.23 16.85
N GLU A 159 -19.47 0.62 16.85
CA GLU A 159 -19.87 -0.44 15.89
C GLU A 159 -19.83 -0.01 14.42
N LYS A 160 -20.01 1.29 14.13
CA LYS A 160 -19.99 1.83 12.77
C LYS A 160 -18.58 2.02 12.19
N THR A 161 -17.52 1.76 12.97
CA THR A 161 -16.13 2.01 12.56
C THR A 161 -15.52 0.80 11.84
N LEU A 162 -15.89 0.59 10.58
CA LEU A 162 -15.52 -0.58 9.75
C LEU A 162 -14.01 -0.76 9.42
N ALA A 163 -13.11 0.08 9.93
CA ALA A 163 -11.68 0.06 9.60
C ALA A 163 -10.81 -0.20 10.84
N ASP A 164 -10.02 -1.27 10.82
CA ASP A 164 -9.11 -1.67 11.91
C ASP A 164 -7.63 -1.26 11.64
N CYS A 165 -7.41 -0.25 10.80
CA CYS A 165 -6.07 0.26 10.47
C CYS A 165 -5.47 1.17 11.56
N ILE A 166 -4.19 1.54 11.40
CA ILE A 166 -3.61 2.73 12.03
C ILE A 166 -3.92 3.93 11.11
N GLY A 167 -4.31 5.07 11.68
CA GLY A 167 -4.73 6.26 10.91
C GLY A 167 -6.20 6.24 10.49
N THR A 168 -7.09 5.81 11.39
CA THR A 168 -8.54 5.75 11.18
C THR A 168 -9.23 7.09 11.48
N THR A 169 -10.50 7.21 11.09
CA THR A 169 -11.38 8.35 11.42
C THR A 169 -11.94 8.29 12.85
N ILE A 170 -11.24 7.65 13.79
CA ILE A 170 -11.61 7.68 15.21
C ILE A 170 -11.02 8.96 15.80
N GLU A 171 -11.85 9.79 16.43
CA GLU A 171 -11.33 10.95 17.16
C GLU A 171 -10.55 10.49 18.39
N ALA A 172 -9.29 10.92 18.47
CA ALA A 172 -8.37 10.55 19.54
C ALA A 172 -8.28 11.69 20.57
N GLU A 173 -8.67 11.40 21.79
CA GLU A 173 -8.65 12.32 22.92
C GLU A 173 -7.26 12.30 23.57
N LEU A 174 -6.58 13.45 23.64
CA LEU A 174 -5.30 13.58 24.34
C LEU A 174 -5.56 13.56 25.85
N LEU A 175 -5.08 12.54 26.56
CA LEU A 175 -5.16 12.49 28.03
C LEU A 175 -4.07 13.35 28.68
N TRP A 176 -2.84 13.28 28.16
CA TRP A 176 -1.74 14.17 28.56
C TRP A 176 -0.58 14.15 27.54
N GLY A 177 0.27 15.18 27.60
CA GLY A 177 1.54 15.25 26.86
C GLY A 177 1.47 16.07 25.57
N GLN A 178 2.39 15.79 24.65
CA GLN A 178 2.46 16.38 23.31
C GLN A 178 1.30 15.90 22.43
N LYS A 179 0.86 16.74 21.47
CA LYS A 179 -0.16 16.38 20.48
C LYS A 179 0.38 15.54 19.30
N TYR A 180 1.66 15.73 19.00
CA TYR A 180 2.36 15.15 17.85
C TYR A 180 3.75 14.73 18.31
N ILE A 181 4.30 13.68 17.72
CA ILE A 181 5.76 13.45 17.70
C ILE A 181 6.30 13.95 16.37
N VAL A 182 7.54 14.41 16.32
CA VAL A 182 8.16 14.90 15.08
C VAL A 182 9.12 13.84 14.53
N GLU A 183 8.82 13.27 13.36
CA GLU A 183 9.75 12.40 12.65
C GLU A 183 10.63 13.21 11.69
N LYS A 184 11.90 12.82 11.57
CA LYS A 184 12.84 13.42 10.61
C LYS A 184 12.92 12.53 9.38
N LEU A 185 12.69 13.11 8.20
CA LEU A 185 12.78 12.39 6.93
C LEU A 185 13.44 13.29 5.87
N LEU A 186 14.59 12.87 5.35
CA LEU A 186 15.44 13.69 4.49
C LEU A 186 15.73 15.06 5.14
N ASN A 187 15.31 16.15 4.49
CA ASN A 187 15.44 17.53 4.96
C ASN A 187 14.07 18.11 5.39
N LEU A 188 13.20 17.25 5.96
CA LEU A 188 11.87 17.60 6.46
C LEU A 188 11.69 17.14 7.90
N SER A 189 11.05 17.99 8.71
CA SER A 189 10.42 17.61 9.97
C SER A 189 8.94 17.31 9.71
N LEU A 190 8.42 16.17 10.15
CA LEU A 190 7.04 15.76 9.91
C LEU A 190 6.34 15.48 11.24
N GLU A 191 5.32 16.27 11.59
CA GLU A 191 4.42 15.97 12.70
C GLU A 191 3.60 14.70 12.39
N ILE A 192 3.57 13.81 13.37
CA ILE A 192 2.79 12.58 13.37
C ILE A 192 1.79 12.63 14.52
N SER A 193 0.51 12.68 14.17
CA SER A 193 -0.64 12.53 15.06
C SER A 193 -1.08 11.06 15.19
N PRO A 194 -1.96 10.71 16.15
CA PRO A 194 -2.55 9.36 16.21
C PRO A 194 -3.30 8.96 14.94
N ALA A 195 -3.84 9.93 14.19
CA ALA A 195 -4.60 9.74 12.96
C ALA A 195 -3.73 9.79 11.69
N THR A 196 -2.48 10.28 11.76
CA THR A 196 -1.59 10.38 10.59
C THR A 196 -1.31 9.00 9.99
N TYR A 197 -1.62 8.82 8.70
CA TYR A 197 -1.04 7.72 7.94
C TYR A 197 0.45 8.00 7.69
N PHE A 198 1.33 7.21 8.30
CA PHE A 198 2.77 7.26 8.08
C PHE A 198 3.32 5.86 7.83
N ARG A 199 4.44 5.78 7.11
CA ARG A 199 5.07 4.51 6.76
C ARG A 199 5.80 3.93 7.96
N LEU A 200 5.60 2.63 8.19
CA LEU A 200 6.00 1.99 9.44
C LEU A 200 7.52 1.87 9.64
N ASN A 201 8.34 2.16 8.62
CA ASN A 201 9.79 2.06 8.65
C ASN A 201 10.41 3.35 8.08
N SER A 202 10.99 4.20 8.92
CA SER A 202 11.47 5.55 8.52
C SER A 202 12.57 5.47 7.47
N LEU A 203 13.50 4.52 7.61
CA LEU A 203 14.61 4.32 6.67
C LEU A 203 14.11 3.84 5.29
N GLY A 204 13.08 2.98 5.28
CA GLY A 204 12.40 2.56 4.06
C GLY A 204 11.58 3.70 3.42
N ALA A 205 10.98 4.57 4.23
CA ALA A 205 10.25 5.75 3.78
C ALA A 205 11.18 6.83 3.20
N GLU A 206 12.35 7.05 3.80
CA GLU A 206 13.38 7.96 3.31
C GLU A 206 13.88 7.50 1.92
N GLU A 207 14.16 6.21 1.75
CA GLU A 207 14.57 5.65 0.45
C GLU A 207 13.46 5.70 -0.59
N LEU A 208 12.20 5.44 -0.20
CA LEU A 208 11.04 5.66 -1.07
C LEU A 208 10.97 7.11 -1.56
N CYS A 209 11.17 8.08 -0.67
CA CYS A 209 11.11 9.49 -1.01
C CYS A 209 12.23 9.89 -2.00
N LYS A 210 13.44 9.32 -1.88
CA LYS A 210 14.51 9.47 -2.88
C LYS A 210 14.13 8.84 -4.22
N VAL A 211 13.72 7.58 -4.22
CA VAL A 211 13.37 6.83 -5.44
C VAL A 211 12.20 7.48 -6.18
N VAL A 212 11.19 7.98 -5.46
CA VAL A 212 10.09 8.75 -6.06
C VAL A 212 10.59 10.06 -6.65
N ALA A 213 11.48 10.80 -5.96
CA ALA A 213 12.06 12.04 -6.50
C ALA A 213 12.91 11.83 -7.76
N ASP A 214 13.75 10.80 -7.77
CA ASP A 214 14.66 10.47 -8.88
C ASP A 214 13.92 9.86 -10.09
N LEU A 215 12.74 9.28 -9.89
CA LEU A 215 11.88 8.77 -10.97
C LEU A 215 10.87 9.82 -11.48
N ALA A 216 10.44 10.75 -10.62
CA ALA A 216 9.52 11.83 -11.00
C ALA A 216 10.20 12.91 -11.87
N ASP A 217 11.51 13.12 -11.71
CA ASP A 217 12.35 14.02 -12.52
C ASP A 217 11.78 15.46 -12.59
N VAL A 218 11.33 15.95 -11.42
CA VAL A 218 10.62 17.24 -11.30
C VAL A 218 11.58 18.41 -11.28
N ASN A 219 11.13 19.51 -11.88
CA ASN A 219 11.85 20.79 -11.93
C ASN A 219 10.88 21.97 -11.74
N GLU A 220 11.42 23.19 -11.68
CA GLU A 220 10.69 24.44 -11.41
C GLU A 220 9.52 24.74 -12.36
N ASN A 221 9.43 24.08 -13.52
CA ASN A 221 8.30 24.19 -14.46
C ASN A 221 7.24 23.08 -14.28
N THR A 222 7.51 22.07 -13.46
CA THR A 222 6.64 20.91 -13.23
C THR A 222 5.66 21.18 -12.09
N THR A 223 4.37 20.92 -12.31
CA THR A 223 3.40 20.75 -11.23
C THR A 223 3.34 19.29 -10.80
N VAL A 224 3.38 19.02 -9.50
CA VAL A 224 3.13 17.68 -8.95
C VAL A 224 1.65 17.56 -8.58
N LEU A 225 1.00 16.47 -9.00
CA LEU A 225 -0.34 16.09 -8.55
C LEU A 225 -0.23 14.81 -7.72
N ASP A 226 -0.29 14.93 -6.40
CA ASP A 226 -0.12 13.83 -5.45
C ASP A 226 -1.50 13.30 -5.01
N LEU A 227 -1.85 12.09 -5.46
CA LEU A 227 -3.14 11.46 -5.24
C LEU A 227 -3.03 10.41 -4.15
N PHE A 228 -3.92 10.49 -3.15
CA PHE A 228 -3.86 9.74 -1.89
C PHE A 228 -2.63 10.15 -1.05
N CYS A 229 -2.36 11.46 -0.99
CA CYS A 229 -1.10 12.01 -0.48
C CYS A 229 -0.85 11.87 1.03
N GLY A 230 -1.84 11.37 1.79
CA GLY A 230 -1.75 11.23 3.25
C GLY A 230 -1.38 12.56 3.93
N SER A 231 -0.39 12.52 4.83
CA SER A 231 0.19 13.70 5.49
C SER A 231 1.22 14.47 4.65
N GLY A 232 1.19 14.29 3.33
CA GLY A 232 1.99 15.07 2.36
C GLY A 232 3.46 14.65 2.25
N CYS A 233 3.88 13.49 2.78
CA CYS A 233 5.29 13.10 2.82
C CYS A 233 5.99 13.09 1.44
N LEU A 234 5.32 12.54 0.41
CA LEU A 234 5.83 12.55 -0.97
C LEU A 234 5.74 13.96 -1.58
N ALA A 235 4.57 14.61 -1.52
CA ALA A 235 4.37 16.00 -1.92
C ALA A 235 5.47 16.96 -1.41
N LEU A 236 5.72 16.99 -0.10
CA LEU A 236 6.65 17.92 0.56
C LEU A 236 8.12 17.62 0.23
N THR A 237 8.46 16.35 -0.03
CA THR A 237 9.79 15.95 -0.54
C THR A 237 10.10 16.62 -1.88
N LEU A 238 9.08 16.81 -2.72
CA LEU A 238 9.22 17.35 -4.08
C LEU A 238 8.93 18.85 -4.19
N ALA A 239 8.19 19.42 -3.24
CA ALA A 239 7.76 20.81 -3.25
C ALA A 239 8.91 21.81 -3.48
N LYS A 240 10.07 21.58 -2.85
CA LYS A 240 11.29 22.40 -2.98
C LYS A 240 12.01 22.27 -4.33
N LYS A 241 11.60 21.35 -5.21
CA LYS A 241 12.14 21.12 -6.57
C LYS A 241 11.15 21.44 -7.69
N CYS A 242 9.88 21.71 -7.39
CA CYS A 242 8.81 21.82 -8.38
C CYS A 242 8.12 23.20 -8.34
N LYS A 243 7.34 23.54 -9.38
CA LYS A 243 6.54 24.78 -9.43
C LYS A 243 5.59 24.88 -8.24
N GLN A 244 4.78 23.83 -8.08
CA GLN A 244 3.73 23.71 -7.07
C GLN A 244 3.33 22.24 -6.91
N VAL A 245 2.74 21.90 -5.78
CA VAL A 245 2.11 20.59 -5.53
C VAL A 245 0.62 20.77 -5.27
N VAL A 246 -0.20 19.91 -5.84
CA VAL A 246 -1.61 19.74 -5.44
C VAL A 246 -1.78 18.34 -4.87
N GLY A 247 -2.13 18.25 -3.59
CA GLY A 247 -2.35 16.99 -2.88
C GLY A 247 -3.84 16.74 -2.64
N ILE A 248 -4.34 15.54 -2.98
CA ILE A 248 -5.71 15.11 -2.70
C ILE A 248 -5.68 13.89 -1.78
N GLU A 249 -6.37 13.97 -0.65
CA GLU A 249 -6.49 12.88 0.33
C GLU A 249 -7.89 12.86 0.97
N LEU A 250 -8.42 11.66 1.22
CA LEU A 250 -9.78 11.47 1.74
C LEU A 250 -9.92 11.91 3.19
N ILE A 251 -8.95 11.59 4.04
CA ILE A 251 -9.03 11.79 5.49
C ILE A 251 -8.65 13.24 5.82
N LYS A 252 -9.63 14.02 6.31
CA LYS A 252 -9.44 15.43 6.71
C LYS A 252 -8.30 15.60 7.72
N ALA A 253 -8.08 14.65 8.63
CA ALA A 253 -6.96 14.68 9.59
C ALA A 253 -5.60 14.65 8.87
N ASN A 254 -5.38 13.73 7.93
CA ASN A 254 -4.19 13.66 7.11
C ASN A 254 -3.93 15.00 6.36
N ILE A 255 -4.97 15.65 5.83
CA ILE A 255 -4.84 16.97 5.17
C ILE A 255 -4.52 18.10 6.15
N MET A 256 -4.98 18.05 7.40
CA MET A 256 -4.58 19.01 8.44
C MET A 256 -3.12 18.78 8.84
N ASP A 257 -2.67 17.53 8.93
CA ASP A 257 -1.28 17.16 9.20
C ASP A 257 -0.36 17.58 8.03
N ALA A 258 -0.78 17.37 6.78
CA ALA A 258 -0.06 17.82 5.59
C ALA A 258 0.14 19.35 5.54
N LYS A 259 -0.85 20.13 6.01
CA LYS A 259 -0.75 21.59 6.07
C LYS A 259 0.21 22.07 7.14
N ARG A 260 0.19 21.50 8.35
CA ARG A 260 1.18 21.82 9.39
C ARG A 260 2.58 21.36 8.97
N ASN A 261 2.71 20.20 8.32
CA ASN A 261 3.96 19.73 7.74
C ASN A 261 4.49 20.64 6.63
N ALA A 262 3.63 21.32 5.87
CA ALA A 262 4.07 22.36 4.93
C ALA A 262 4.60 23.59 5.68
N GLU A 263 3.82 24.08 6.66
CA GLU A 263 4.11 25.27 7.47
C GLU A 263 5.44 25.17 8.23
N ILE A 264 5.67 24.10 9.01
CA ILE A 264 6.89 23.90 9.80
C ILE A 264 8.16 23.73 8.95
N ASN A 265 8.02 23.37 7.67
CA ASN A 265 9.14 23.24 6.72
C ASN A 265 9.33 24.48 5.82
N GLY A 266 8.52 25.54 6.01
CA GLY A 266 8.53 26.76 5.20
C GLY A 266 8.06 26.55 3.75
N ILE A 267 7.25 25.52 3.50
CA ILE A 267 6.82 25.13 2.15
C ILE A 267 5.48 25.79 1.83
N VAL A 268 5.51 26.81 0.97
CA VAL A 268 4.35 27.66 0.63
C VAL A 268 3.67 27.30 -0.71
N ASN A 269 4.25 26.41 -1.52
CA ASN A 269 3.77 26.07 -2.86
C ASN A 269 2.93 24.76 -2.92
N CYS A 270 2.18 24.45 -1.86
CA CYS A 270 1.34 23.24 -1.78
C CYS A 270 -0.16 23.55 -1.53
N GLU A 271 -1.05 23.12 -2.43
CA GLU A 271 -2.50 23.10 -2.22
C GLU A 271 -2.94 21.70 -1.74
N PHE A 272 -3.33 21.57 -0.46
CA PHE A 272 -3.83 20.31 0.11
C PHE A 272 -5.36 20.32 0.25
N ILE A 273 -6.03 19.39 -0.44
CA ILE A 273 -7.49 19.32 -0.61
C ILE A 273 -8.04 18.03 0.01
N ALA A 274 -9.05 18.15 0.87
CA ALA A 274 -9.69 17.00 1.55
C ALA A 274 -10.94 16.51 0.79
N GLY A 275 -11.01 15.20 0.54
CA GLY A 275 -12.20 14.51 0.04
C GLY A 275 -11.89 13.37 -0.93
N ARG A 276 -12.94 12.75 -1.49
CA ARG A 276 -12.81 11.60 -2.39
C ARG A 276 -12.18 12.02 -3.73
N THR A 277 -11.15 11.30 -4.16
CA THR A 277 -10.45 11.58 -5.42
C THR A 277 -11.39 11.55 -6.62
N GLU A 278 -12.31 10.58 -6.70
CA GLU A 278 -13.34 10.53 -7.75
C GLU A 278 -14.19 11.81 -7.87
N ASP A 279 -14.51 12.47 -6.75
CA ASP A 279 -15.45 13.59 -6.73
C ASP A 279 -14.75 14.94 -6.99
N ILE A 280 -13.45 15.02 -6.69
CA ILE A 280 -12.65 16.27 -6.73
C ILE A 280 -11.77 16.35 -7.99
N LEU A 281 -11.27 15.22 -8.51
CA LEU A 281 -10.21 15.19 -9.51
C LEU A 281 -10.50 16.03 -10.75
N ASP A 282 -11.70 15.93 -11.33
CA ASP A 282 -12.05 16.70 -12.54
C ASP A 282 -11.96 18.22 -12.32
N SER A 283 -12.25 18.74 -11.11
CA SER A 283 -12.11 20.16 -10.80
C SER A 283 -10.63 20.59 -10.76
N VAL A 284 -9.77 19.75 -10.18
CA VAL A 284 -8.32 19.98 -10.09
C VAL A 284 -7.66 19.87 -11.46
N LEU A 285 -8.01 18.86 -12.26
CA LEU A 285 -7.48 18.71 -13.61
C LEU A 285 -7.89 19.88 -14.52
N ASN A 286 -9.07 20.48 -14.31
CA ASN A 286 -9.45 21.71 -15.01
C ASN A 286 -8.59 22.92 -14.61
N LYS A 287 -8.21 23.08 -13.32
CA LYS A 287 -7.23 24.10 -12.89
C LYS A 287 -5.85 23.89 -13.50
N LEU A 288 -5.42 22.63 -13.67
CA LEU A 288 -4.07 22.25 -14.10
C LEU A 288 -3.88 22.16 -15.63
N LYS A 289 -4.87 22.60 -16.42
CA LYS A 289 -4.76 22.64 -17.88
C LYS A 289 -3.58 23.52 -18.34
N GLY A 290 -2.88 23.06 -19.39
CA GLY A 290 -1.67 23.70 -19.90
C GLY A 290 -0.43 23.62 -18.99
N CYS A 291 -0.48 22.96 -17.83
CA CYS A 291 0.70 22.70 -17.01
C CYS A 291 1.47 21.47 -17.48
N ASN A 292 2.79 21.43 -17.24
CA ASN A 292 3.55 20.18 -17.26
C ASN A 292 3.29 19.44 -15.93
N VAL A 293 2.53 18.34 -15.94
CA VAL A 293 2.13 17.63 -14.72
C VAL A 293 2.85 16.29 -14.58
N THR A 294 3.43 16.04 -13.41
CA THR A 294 3.82 14.70 -12.96
C THR A 294 2.84 14.24 -11.89
N VAL A 295 2.17 13.11 -12.14
CA VAL A 295 1.21 12.51 -11.21
C VAL A 295 1.92 11.53 -10.31
N ILE A 296 1.61 11.58 -9.01
CA ILE A 296 2.01 10.58 -8.02
C ILE A 296 0.74 9.94 -7.48
N MET A 297 0.79 8.63 -7.25
CA MET A 297 -0.35 7.86 -6.79
C MET A 297 0.14 6.78 -5.82
N ASP A 298 -0.33 6.86 -4.58
CA ASP A 298 -0.05 5.90 -3.50
C ASP A 298 -1.39 5.31 -2.99
N PRO A 299 -2.09 4.53 -3.83
CA PRO A 299 -3.51 4.26 -3.65
C PRO A 299 -3.76 3.13 -2.63
N PRO A 300 -5.01 2.98 -2.17
CA PRO A 300 -5.42 1.82 -1.36
C PRO A 300 -5.01 0.48 -2.00
N LEU A 301 -4.86 -0.57 -1.17
CA LEU A 301 -4.36 -1.90 -1.59
C LEU A 301 -5.07 -2.51 -2.81
N THR A 302 -6.33 -2.16 -3.05
CA THR A 302 -7.15 -2.58 -4.19
C THR A 302 -6.77 -1.92 -5.52
N GLY A 303 -5.96 -0.86 -5.48
CA GLY A 303 -5.81 0.09 -6.57
C GLY A 303 -6.99 1.07 -6.67
N VAL A 304 -7.07 1.78 -7.79
CA VAL A 304 -8.02 2.86 -8.09
C VAL A 304 -9.17 2.43 -9.01
N SER A 305 -10.26 3.20 -9.01
CA SER A 305 -11.41 2.95 -9.87
C SER A 305 -11.07 3.07 -11.38
N THR A 306 -11.80 2.32 -12.23
CA THR A 306 -11.60 2.43 -13.69
C THR A 306 -12.10 3.76 -14.27
N GLY A 307 -12.86 4.55 -13.49
CA GLY A 307 -13.17 5.94 -13.83
C GLY A 307 -11.93 6.80 -13.74
N LEU A 308 -11.28 6.82 -12.56
CA LEU A 308 -10.06 7.57 -12.28
C LEU A 308 -8.95 7.30 -13.30
N VAL A 309 -8.70 6.03 -13.66
CA VAL A 309 -7.72 5.68 -14.72
C VAL A 309 -8.07 6.30 -16.08
N ARG A 310 -9.34 6.32 -16.48
CA ARG A 310 -9.78 6.95 -17.75
C ARG A 310 -9.64 8.47 -17.69
N THR A 311 -9.96 9.09 -16.55
CA THR A 311 -9.81 10.53 -16.34
C THR A 311 -8.35 10.97 -16.48
N LEU A 312 -7.41 10.31 -15.78
CA LEU A 312 -5.98 10.60 -15.92
C LEU A 312 -5.44 10.30 -17.33
N ARG A 313 -5.92 9.24 -18.00
CA ARG A 313 -5.53 8.98 -19.40
C ARG A 313 -5.98 10.08 -20.37
N LYS A 314 -7.15 10.70 -20.15
CA LYS A 314 -7.64 11.84 -20.96
C LYS A 314 -6.87 13.15 -20.72
N PHE A 315 -6.31 13.35 -19.53
CA PHE A 315 -5.62 14.58 -19.14
C PHE A 315 -4.19 14.64 -19.71
N LYS A 316 -4.06 15.21 -20.92
CA LYS A 316 -2.84 15.19 -21.75
C LYS A 316 -1.62 15.78 -21.05
N GLU A 317 -1.85 16.78 -20.20
CA GLU A 317 -0.89 17.48 -19.36
C GLU A 317 -0.11 16.58 -18.38
N ALA A 318 -0.66 15.42 -18.00
CA ALA A 318 0.09 14.43 -17.21
C ALA A 318 1.08 13.67 -18.09
N ILE A 319 2.38 13.99 -17.95
CA ILE A 319 3.47 13.43 -18.74
C ILE A 319 4.10 12.21 -18.06
N ASN A 320 4.35 12.31 -16.76
CA ASN A 320 4.84 11.20 -15.92
C ASN A 320 3.73 10.75 -14.96
N LEU A 321 3.75 9.45 -14.62
CA LEU A 321 2.96 8.85 -13.56
C LEU A 321 3.87 7.96 -12.71
N ILE A 322 4.04 8.31 -11.44
CA ILE A 322 4.66 7.45 -10.42
C ILE A 322 3.55 6.74 -9.66
N TYR A 323 3.54 5.42 -9.73
CA TYR A 323 2.56 4.57 -9.04
C TYR A 323 3.29 3.76 -7.98
N VAL A 324 2.98 4.00 -6.71
CA VAL A 324 3.51 3.27 -5.56
C VAL A 324 2.51 2.17 -5.17
N CYS A 325 2.95 0.95 -4.88
CA CYS A 325 2.07 -0.06 -4.27
C CYS A 325 2.82 -1.14 -3.48
N SER A 326 2.23 -1.62 -2.39
CA SER A 326 2.80 -2.68 -1.53
C SER A 326 2.59 -4.12 -2.05
N ASN A 327 1.99 -4.27 -3.23
CA ASN A 327 1.72 -5.55 -3.89
C ASN A 327 1.32 -5.30 -5.35
N HIS A 328 1.95 -5.96 -6.33
CA HIS A 328 1.59 -5.82 -7.74
C HIS A 328 0.28 -6.53 -8.13
N LYS A 329 -0.19 -7.53 -7.36
CA LYS A 329 -1.27 -8.46 -7.79
C LYS A 329 -2.66 -7.84 -7.77
N LEU A 330 -2.95 -7.00 -6.78
CA LEU A 330 -4.25 -6.33 -6.62
C LEU A 330 -4.42 -5.18 -7.63
N PRO A 331 -3.51 -4.18 -7.71
CA PRO A 331 -3.59 -3.09 -8.67
C PRO A 331 -3.23 -3.48 -10.12
N LEU A 332 -2.90 -4.76 -10.40
CA LEU A 332 -2.49 -5.24 -11.73
C LEU A 332 -3.42 -4.74 -12.86
N LYS A 333 -4.73 -4.69 -12.59
CA LYS A 333 -5.71 -4.15 -13.54
C LYS A 333 -5.46 -2.68 -13.87
N ASN A 334 -5.11 -1.83 -12.90
CA ASN A 334 -4.77 -0.43 -13.17
C ASN A 334 -3.51 -0.33 -14.01
N LEU A 335 -2.44 -1.07 -13.67
CA LEU A 335 -1.18 -1.06 -14.43
C LEU A 335 -1.41 -1.42 -15.91
N LEU A 336 -2.28 -2.40 -16.16
CA LEU A 336 -2.72 -2.81 -17.50
C LEU A 336 -3.70 -1.83 -18.17
N ASP A 337 -4.58 -1.16 -17.42
CA ASP A 337 -5.49 -0.13 -17.95
C ASP A 337 -4.72 1.15 -18.35
N PHE A 338 -3.70 1.56 -17.58
CA PHE A 338 -2.79 2.67 -17.89
C PHE A 338 -1.94 2.37 -19.14
N SER A 339 -1.36 1.18 -19.23
CA SER A 339 -0.46 0.75 -20.33
C SER A 339 -1.17 0.38 -21.64
N SER A 340 -2.51 0.32 -21.65
CA SER A 340 -3.28 -0.28 -22.75
C SER A 340 -3.35 0.60 -24.00
N VAL A 341 -2.47 0.38 -24.97
CA VAL A 341 -2.49 1.09 -26.28
C VAL A 341 -3.83 0.90 -27.01
N VAL A 342 -4.27 -0.36 -27.20
CA VAL A 342 -5.54 -0.73 -27.85
C VAL A 342 -6.15 -1.94 -27.12
N ARG A 343 -7.49 -2.06 -27.07
CA ARG A 343 -8.19 -3.28 -26.65
C ARG A 343 -9.05 -3.82 -27.78
N TYR A 344 -8.81 -5.08 -28.16
CA TYR A 344 -9.58 -5.78 -29.18
C TYR A 344 -10.99 -6.23 -28.72
N TRP A 345 -11.32 -6.06 -27.43
CA TRP A 345 -12.50 -6.68 -26.79
C TRP A 345 -13.38 -5.70 -25.98
N GLN A 346 -13.04 -4.41 -25.95
CA GLN A 346 -13.77 -3.37 -25.20
C GLN A 346 -13.71 -2.06 -26.00
N LYS A 347 -14.68 -1.14 -25.81
CA LYS A 347 -14.60 0.21 -26.38
C LYS A 347 -13.22 0.81 -26.06
N PRO A 348 -12.42 1.22 -27.06
CA PRO A 348 -11.08 1.75 -26.83
C PRO A 348 -11.07 2.92 -25.84
N ILE A 349 -10.06 2.99 -24.99
CA ILE A 349 -9.76 4.22 -24.25
C ILE A 349 -8.89 5.07 -25.17
N ASP A 350 -9.54 5.76 -26.11
CA ASP A 350 -8.94 6.52 -27.20
C ASP A 350 -8.15 7.73 -26.68
N THR A 351 -6.92 7.45 -26.23
CA THR A 351 -6.04 8.31 -25.42
C THR A 351 -4.63 7.72 -25.42
N ASP A 352 -3.63 8.56 -25.25
CA ASP A 352 -2.24 8.12 -25.10
C ASP A 352 -2.04 7.23 -23.86
N PRO A 353 -1.38 6.06 -23.99
CA PRO A 353 -1.06 5.19 -22.87
C PRO A 353 0.08 5.74 -22.01
N PHE A 354 0.08 5.36 -20.74
CA PHE A 354 1.21 5.49 -19.84
C PHE A 354 2.00 4.17 -19.88
N LEU A 355 3.19 4.15 -20.49
CA LEU A 355 4.01 2.95 -20.61
C LEU A 355 5.05 2.86 -19.47
N PRO A 356 5.26 1.68 -18.86
CA PRO A 356 6.21 1.52 -17.76
C PRO A 356 7.65 1.60 -18.27
N LEU A 357 8.45 2.46 -17.64
CA LEU A 357 9.88 2.66 -17.93
C LEU A 357 10.78 2.00 -16.90
N ARG A 358 10.43 2.08 -15.62
CA ARG A 358 11.21 1.54 -14.49
C ARG A 358 10.28 0.98 -13.41
N ILE A 359 10.76 -0.02 -12.69
CA ILE A 359 10.15 -0.54 -11.46
C ILE A 359 11.29 -0.69 -10.45
N VAL A 360 11.15 -0.10 -9.26
CA VAL A 360 12.13 -0.19 -8.17
C VAL A 360 11.45 -0.83 -6.95
N PRO A 361 11.91 -2.01 -6.50
CA PRO A 361 11.42 -2.63 -5.27
C PRO A 361 12.16 -2.07 -4.05
N ILE A 362 11.40 -1.77 -3.00
CA ILE A 362 11.90 -1.23 -1.72
C ILE A 362 11.45 -2.17 -0.61
N ASP A 363 12.41 -2.65 0.18
CA ASP A 363 12.14 -3.49 1.35
C ASP A 363 11.65 -2.64 2.54
N MET A 364 10.39 -2.19 2.44
CA MET A 364 9.72 -1.44 3.51
C MET A 364 9.48 -2.29 4.77
N CYS A 365 9.39 -3.61 4.62
CA CYS A 365 9.10 -4.56 5.70
C CYS A 365 10.09 -5.74 5.69
N PRO A 366 11.37 -5.53 6.07
CA PRO A 366 12.36 -6.59 6.13
C PRO A 366 11.91 -7.77 6.99
N HIS A 367 12.33 -8.97 6.59
CA HIS A 367 11.88 -10.26 7.14
C HIS A 367 10.39 -10.61 6.84
N THR A 368 9.70 -9.86 5.98
CA THR A 368 8.38 -10.25 5.44
C THR A 368 8.44 -10.56 3.94
N LEU A 369 7.35 -11.11 3.38
CA LEU A 369 7.20 -11.32 1.93
C LEU A 369 6.69 -10.07 1.17
N ARG A 370 6.67 -8.89 1.81
CA ARG A 370 6.13 -7.65 1.25
C ARG A 370 7.26 -6.66 0.90
N SER A 371 7.19 -6.11 -0.30
CA SER A 371 7.98 -4.94 -0.72
C SER A 371 7.03 -3.88 -1.26
N GLU A 372 7.39 -2.61 -1.08
CA GLU A 372 6.77 -1.53 -1.85
C GLU A 372 7.44 -1.44 -3.21
N LEU A 373 6.65 -1.17 -4.24
CA LEU A 373 7.07 -1.09 -5.62
C LEU A 373 6.82 0.33 -6.12
N VAL A 374 7.86 1.01 -6.58
CA VAL A 374 7.74 2.30 -7.27
C VAL A 374 7.79 2.04 -8.77
N LEU A 375 6.66 2.24 -9.46
CA LEU A 375 6.56 2.08 -10.91
C LEU A 375 6.55 3.46 -11.57
N HIS A 376 7.56 3.74 -12.39
CA HIS A 376 7.58 4.92 -13.26
C HIS A 376 6.95 4.58 -14.60
N PHE A 377 5.86 5.27 -14.92
CA PHE A 377 5.27 5.30 -16.25
C PHE A 377 5.45 6.68 -16.88
N LYS A 378 5.58 6.71 -18.21
CA LYS A 378 5.58 7.95 -19.01
C LYS A 378 4.54 7.85 -20.11
N ARG A 379 3.88 8.97 -20.44
CA ARG A 379 2.95 9.06 -21.57
C ARG A 379 3.71 8.98 -22.89
N PHE A 380 3.17 8.22 -23.85
CA PHE A 380 3.68 8.14 -25.22
C PHE A 380 2.53 8.29 -26.22
N CYS A 381 2.76 9.02 -27.32
CA CYS A 381 1.75 9.16 -28.38
C CYS A 381 1.43 7.78 -28.99
N VAL A 382 0.14 7.48 -29.22
CA VAL A 382 -0.27 6.23 -29.89
C VAL A 382 0.32 6.14 -31.30
N ASP A 383 0.35 7.24 -32.05
CA ASP A 383 0.83 7.26 -33.43
C ASP A 383 2.35 7.06 -33.52
N ASP A 384 3.12 7.58 -32.56
CA ASP A 384 4.56 7.28 -32.42
C ASP A 384 4.79 5.78 -32.14
N ILE A 385 3.98 5.18 -31.26
CA ILE A 385 4.07 3.74 -30.95
C ILE A 385 3.74 2.88 -32.19
N LEU A 386 2.78 3.31 -33.02
CA LEU A 386 2.32 2.52 -34.18
C LEU A 386 3.19 2.71 -35.43
N SER A 387 3.65 3.93 -35.70
CA SER A 387 4.46 4.29 -36.88
C SER A 387 5.80 3.56 -36.91
N THR A 388 6.45 3.35 -35.76
CA THR A 388 7.72 2.60 -35.61
C THR A 388 7.67 1.13 -36.08
N LYS A 389 6.50 0.61 -36.49
CA LYS A 389 6.41 -0.69 -37.19
C LYS A 389 6.83 -0.63 -38.66
N ASN A 390 6.68 0.52 -39.32
CA ASN A 390 6.92 0.66 -40.77
C ASN A 390 8.42 0.78 -41.09
N ASP A 391 9.20 1.47 -40.25
CA ASP A 391 10.66 1.66 -40.42
C ASP A 391 11.50 0.43 -40.02
N ARG A 392 10.97 -0.78 -40.21
CA ARG A 392 11.79 -1.99 -40.18
C ARG A 392 12.36 -2.22 -41.58
N PRO A 393 13.66 -1.91 -41.84
CA PRO A 393 14.25 -2.23 -43.13
C PRO A 393 14.12 -3.74 -43.38
N SER A 394 13.62 -4.08 -44.56
CA SER A 394 13.37 -5.44 -45.04
C SER A 394 14.68 -6.19 -45.27
N LYS A 395 15.37 -6.54 -44.17
CA LYS A 395 16.57 -7.39 -44.19
C LYS A 395 16.19 -8.77 -44.72
N ILE A 396 16.39 -8.93 -46.03
CA ILE A 396 16.38 -10.19 -46.75
C ILE A 396 17.26 -11.18 -45.98
N TYR A 397 16.63 -12.18 -45.38
CA TYR A 397 17.33 -13.26 -44.69
C TYR A 397 17.95 -14.21 -45.74
N ASN A 398 19.07 -13.78 -46.31
CA ASN A 398 19.89 -14.63 -47.16
C ASN A 398 20.31 -15.88 -46.36
N ASN A 399 20.01 -17.06 -46.90
CA ASN A 399 20.12 -18.37 -46.25
C ASN A 399 21.58 -18.80 -45.96
N ARG A 400 22.23 -18.15 -44.98
CA ARG A 400 23.47 -18.64 -44.38
C ARG A 400 23.17 -19.79 -43.43
N LYS A 401 23.21 -21.02 -43.95
CA LYS A 401 23.13 -22.27 -43.19
C LYS A 401 24.16 -22.27 -42.05
N PHE A 402 23.70 -22.09 -40.81
CA PHE A 402 24.53 -22.32 -39.63
C PHE A 402 24.85 -23.81 -39.52
N ARG A 403 26.11 -24.17 -39.75
CA ARG A 403 26.58 -25.57 -39.81
C ARG A 403 26.98 -26.07 -38.43
N THR A 404 25.99 -26.39 -37.59
CA THR A 404 26.20 -26.97 -36.27
C THR A 404 26.82 -28.37 -36.36
N LYS A 405 28.13 -28.48 -36.13
CA LYS A 405 28.77 -29.77 -35.82
C LYS A 405 28.37 -30.18 -34.41
N PHE A 406 27.34 -31.03 -34.30
CA PHE A 406 27.11 -31.86 -33.12
C PHE A 406 27.25 -33.33 -33.56
N ASN A 407 27.95 -34.14 -32.77
CA ASN A 407 28.35 -35.49 -33.18
C ASN A 407 27.70 -36.54 -32.24
N PRO A 408 26.53 -37.09 -32.59
CA PRO A 408 25.86 -38.10 -31.78
C PRO A 408 26.57 -39.46 -31.94
N ARG A 409 26.88 -40.14 -30.83
CA ARG A 409 27.32 -41.53 -30.86
C ARG A 409 26.13 -42.48 -30.88
N THR A 410 26.14 -43.36 -31.89
CA THR A 410 25.54 -44.71 -31.94
C THR A 410 24.05 -44.87 -31.65
N SER A 411 23.34 -45.28 -32.69
CA SER A 411 22.01 -45.88 -32.71
C SER A 411 21.95 -47.25 -32.03
N GLU A 412 20.73 -47.73 -31.74
CA GLU A 412 20.25 -48.97 -32.38
C GLU A 412 18.71 -49.04 -32.51
N THR A 413 18.29 -49.87 -33.48
CA THR A 413 16.97 -50.48 -33.82
C THR A 413 15.84 -50.47 -32.75
N VAL A 414 14.52 -50.49 -33.01
CA VAL A 414 13.67 -51.03 -34.14
C VAL A 414 12.20 -50.53 -33.92
N THR A 415 11.22 -50.32 -34.83
CA THR A 415 11.07 -50.29 -36.31
C THR A 415 9.80 -49.48 -36.72
N SER A 416 9.60 -49.26 -38.03
CA SER A 416 8.31 -49.15 -38.78
C SER A 416 7.20 -48.15 -38.37
N ASN A 417 7.04 -47.10 -39.21
CA ASN A 417 5.83 -46.59 -39.89
C ASN A 417 4.48 -46.54 -39.10
N ILE A 418 3.73 -45.43 -39.09
CA ILE A 418 3.28 -44.62 -40.25
C ILE A 418 3.28 -43.11 -39.90
N GLN A 419 3.54 -42.23 -40.89
CA GLN A 419 3.30 -40.77 -40.81
C GLN A 419 1.89 -40.39 -41.30
N PRO A 420 1.30 -39.29 -40.80
CA PRO A 420 1.38 -38.06 -41.60
C PRO A 420 2.24 -36.96 -40.98
N SER A 421 2.71 -36.05 -41.84
CA SER A 421 3.41 -34.83 -41.47
C SER A 421 2.46 -33.70 -41.05
N THR A 422 2.97 -32.77 -40.24
CA THR A 422 2.71 -31.33 -40.41
C THR A 422 3.87 -30.53 -39.82
N SER A 423 4.15 -29.36 -40.38
CA SER A 423 5.34 -28.57 -40.07
C SER A 423 4.99 -27.18 -39.54
N GLY A 424 5.76 -26.73 -38.54
CA GLY A 424 5.84 -25.31 -38.15
C GLY A 424 5.00 -24.87 -36.95
N VAL A 425 5.58 -23.94 -36.18
CA VAL A 425 4.96 -23.06 -35.16
C VAL A 425 4.31 -23.72 -33.92
N GLY A 426 3.64 -24.87 -34.04
CA GLY A 426 2.85 -25.49 -32.96
C GLY A 426 3.60 -25.72 -31.66
N GLY A 427 4.87 -26.19 -31.71
CA GLY A 427 5.62 -26.57 -30.51
C GLY A 427 5.82 -25.47 -29.46
N LEU A 428 5.88 -24.18 -29.85
CA LEU A 428 5.95 -23.08 -28.88
C LEU A 428 4.56 -22.75 -28.29
N LEU A 429 3.51 -22.88 -29.10
CA LEU A 429 2.12 -22.71 -28.65
C LEU A 429 1.68 -23.83 -27.71
N ASP A 430 2.08 -25.08 -27.97
CA ASP A 430 1.86 -26.22 -27.07
C ASP A 430 2.71 -26.13 -25.78
N TYR A 431 3.92 -25.57 -25.85
CA TYR A 431 4.74 -25.31 -24.67
C TYR A 431 4.12 -24.20 -23.79
N LEU A 432 3.63 -23.12 -24.39
CA LEU A 432 2.91 -22.06 -23.68
C LEU A 432 1.57 -22.56 -23.12
N LYS A 433 0.80 -23.34 -23.89
CA LYS A 433 -0.40 -24.03 -23.38
C LYS A 433 -0.09 -24.92 -22.19
N LYS A 434 0.98 -25.72 -22.21
CA LYS A 434 1.36 -26.57 -21.06
C LYS A 434 1.80 -25.78 -19.82
N ILE A 435 2.28 -24.55 -19.99
CA ILE A 435 2.52 -23.61 -18.89
C ILE A 435 1.20 -23.02 -18.38
N GLU A 436 0.30 -22.64 -19.29
CA GLU A 436 -1.02 -22.08 -18.97
C GLU A 436 -1.94 -23.12 -18.30
N GLU A 437 -1.93 -24.37 -18.77
CA GLU A 437 -2.59 -25.53 -18.15
C GLU A 437 -2.01 -25.85 -16.78
N ARG A 438 -0.68 -25.78 -16.58
CA ARG A 438 -0.09 -25.91 -15.23
C ARG A 438 -0.52 -24.78 -14.30
N ALA A 439 -0.48 -23.54 -14.77
CA ALA A 439 -0.95 -22.38 -14.00
C ALA A 439 -2.47 -22.47 -13.69
N TYR A 440 -3.26 -23.06 -14.59
CA TYR A 440 -4.69 -23.31 -14.40
C TYR A 440 -4.95 -24.46 -13.42
N GLN A 441 -4.19 -25.56 -13.47
CA GLN A 441 -4.28 -26.69 -12.53
C GLN A 441 -3.83 -26.30 -11.11
N GLU A 442 -2.70 -25.59 -10.97
CA GLU A 442 -2.28 -25.00 -9.69
C GLU A 442 -3.28 -23.93 -9.20
N GLY A 443 -3.90 -23.19 -10.13
CA GLY A 443 -4.98 -22.25 -9.88
C GLY A 443 -6.30 -22.92 -9.47
N LEU A 444 -6.53 -24.19 -9.86
CA LEU A 444 -7.67 -25.02 -9.48
C LEU A 444 -7.48 -25.66 -8.11
N ALA A 445 -6.28 -26.12 -7.78
CA ALA A 445 -5.92 -26.55 -6.44
C ALA A 445 -6.16 -25.42 -5.41
N LYS A 446 -5.60 -24.23 -5.70
CA LYS A 446 -5.88 -22.99 -4.94
C LYS A 446 -7.29 -22.44 -5.16
N GLY A 447 -8.02 -22.96 -6.15
CA GLY A 447 -9.40 -22.64 -6.47
C GLY A 447 -10.41 -23.31 -5.54
N LEU A 448 -10.09 -24.52 -5.05
CA LEU A 448 -10.85 -25.21 -4.01
C LEU A 448 -10.70 -24.50 -2.66
N GLU A 449 -9.48 -24.13 -2.26
CA GLU A 449 -9.24 -23.26 -1.09
C GLU A 449 -9.97 -21.92 -1.23
N ARG A 450 -9.89 -21.28 -2.41
CA ARG A 450 -10.61 -20.03 -2.68
C ARG A 450 -12.13 -20.17 -2.66
N LYS A 451 -12.72 -21.31 -3.03
CA LYS A 451 -14.17 -21.51 -2.89
C LYS A 451 -14.59 -21.60 -1.43
N ALA A 452 -13.81 -22.27 -0.57
CA ALA A 452 -14.05 -22.24 0.87
C ALA A 452 -13.97 -20.80 1.41
N PHE A 453 -12.95 -20.04 1.01
CA PHE A 453 -12.76 -18.65 1.43
C PHE A 453 -13.87 -17.70 0.90
N GLN A 454 -14.28 -17.82 -0.36
CA GLN A 454 -15.32 -16.98 -0.97
C GLN A 454 -16.72 -17.27 -0.43
N MET A 455 -17.04 -18.51 -0.04
CA MET A 455 -18.34 -18.80 0.59
C MET A 455 -18.47 -18.14 1.97
N GLY A 456 -17.37 -17.96 2.70
CA GLY A 456 -17.34 -17.08 3.88
C GLY A 456 -17.49 -15.61 3.51
N TYR A 457 -16.70 -15.12 2.54
CA TYR A 457 -16.64 -13.70 2.19
C TYR A 457 -17.92 -13.13 1.56
N SER A 458 -18.68 -13.94 0.79
CA SER A 458 -19.91 -13.50 0.13
C SER A 458 -21.02 -13.08 1.12
N ARG A 459 -21.09 -13.69 2.31
CA ARG A 459 -22.03 -13.24 3.36
C ARG A 459 -21.68 -11.86 3.89
N GLY A 460 -20.39 -11.55 4.06
CA GLY A 460 -19.93 -10.22 4.47
C GLY A 460 -20.26 -9.13 3.44
N LEU A 461 -20.26 -9.46 2.15
CA LEU A 461 -20.51 -8.48 1.10
C LEU A 461 -22.00 -8.07 1.00
N GLN A 462 -22.95 -8.98 1.27
CA GLN A 462 -24.38 -8.62 1.28
C GLN A 462 -24.72 -7.61 2.39
N CYS A 463 -24.10 -7.75 3.57
CA CYS A 463 -24.25 -6.77 4.66
C CYS A 463 -23.69 -5.38 4.30
N ALA A 464 -22.68 -5.30 3.41
CA ALA A 464 -22.11 -4.05 2.95
C ALA A 464 -22.96 -3.32 1.88
N THR A 465 -23.90 -4.00 1.23
CA THR A 465 -24.79 -3.42 0.20
C THR A 465 -26.23 -3.17 0.67
N ALA A 466 -26.69 -3.85 1.73
CA ALA A 466 -28.08 -3.76 2.20
C ALA A 466 -28.42 -2.45 2.96
N ALA A 467 -27.42 -1.65 3.36
CA ALA A 467 -27.59 -0.55 4.31
C ALA A 467 -28.19 0.76 3.73
N ASN A 468 -28.97 0.73 2.63
CA ASN A 468 -29.52 1.94 1.99
C ASN A 468 -30.84 1.78 1.20
N ASP A 469 -31.46 0.60 1.10
CA ASP A 469 -32.65 0.38 0.24
C ASP A 469 -33.97 0.01 0.97
N ASP A 470 -33.97 -0.12 2.31
CA ASP A 470 -35.14 -0.57 3.08
C ASP A 470 -36.29 0.46 3.19
N ASP A 471 -36.14 1.67 2.64
CA ASP A 471 -37.12 2.77 2.75
C ASP A 471 -37.98 2.97 1.48
N LYS A 472 -38.00 1.99 0.55
CA LYS A 472 -38.73 2.07 -0.73
C LYS A 472 -39.56 0.85 -1.13
N PHE A 473 -39.99 0.01 -0.18
CA PHE A 473 -40.94 -1.08 -0.45
C PHE A 473 -42.14 -1.18 0.51
N LYS A 474 -42.65 -0.04 1.01
CA LYS A 474 -43.94 0.07 1.72
C LYS A 474 -44.80 1.23 1.22
N ASN A 475 -45.44 1.06 0.05
CA ASN A 475 -46.74 1.66 -0.33
C ASN A 475 -47.10 1.27 -1.77
N ASN A 476 -47.82 0.14 -1.95
CA ASN A 476 -48.85 -0.09 -3.00
C ASN A 476 -49.25 -1.58 -3.13
N THR A 477 -50.04 -2.09 -2.17
CA THR A 477 -50.98 -3.22 -2.38
C THR A 477 -52.10 -3.14 -1.34
N SER A 478 -53.11 -2.32 -1.60
CA SER A 478 -54.38 -2.36 -0.87
C SER A 478 -55.40 -3.17 -1.67
N THR A 479 -55.83 -4.32 -1.15
CA THR A 479 -57.22 -4.88 -1.17
C THR A 479 -57.18 -6.40 -0.91
N ASN A 480 -57.92 -6.83 0.12
CA ASN A 480 -58.70 -8.09 0.21
C ASN A 480 -57.96 -9.44 0.09
N SER A 481 -58.36 -10.54 0.76
CA SER A 481 -59.45 -10.77 1.73
C SER A 481 -59.17 -12.05 2.55
N ASP A 482 -59.70 -12.09 3.77
CA ASP A 482 -60.26 -13.24 4.50
C ASP A 482 -59.81 -14.67 4.11
N GLN A 483 -58.98 -15.30 4.96
CA GLN A 483 -59.41 -16.35 5.91
C GLN A 483 -58.30 -16.74 6.90
#